data_AF-A0A813Z5U6-F1
#
_entry.id   AF-A0A813Z5U6-F1
#
_cell.length_a   1.000
_cell.length_b   1.000
_cell.length_c   1.000
_cell.angle_alpha   90.00
_cell.angle_beta   90.00
_cell.angle_gamma   90.00
#
_symmetry.space_group_name_H-M   'P 1'
#
loop_
_entity.id
_entity.type
_entity.pdbx_description
1 polymer ?
#
loop_
_entity_poly.entity_id
_entity_poly.type
_entity_poly.pdbx_seq_one_letter_code
_entity_poly.pdbx_strand_id
1 'polypeptide(L)'
;MISQIKYPQRQQQSAPYYHLMALQTKYRQRQQQSTLHLHLMVLLTKYRQYQPKSMPYFHSIILQTKYRQHQHQSTPQFYLMMSQMKYRQCQQQSTPHLHLMVPQIKYRQRQQKSIPYFHWMIPQTKYPQRQQQSAPDYHLMALQTKYRQRQQQSVPYYHLMALQTKYRQYQQKSIPYFHSMILQTKYRQHQQQSASHLHLMVLHTKYRQCQQKSIAYLHSMILQTKYRQYQQQSTS
;
A
#
# COMPACT_ATOMS: atom_id res chain seq x y z
N MET A 1 -19.62 -29.27 -12.85
CA MET A 1 -20.31 -28.79 -11.63
C MET A 1 -19.48 -27.66 -11.01
N ILE A 2 -19.92 -26.39 -11.09
CA ILE A 2 -19.18 -25.27 -10.46
C ILE A 2 -19.69 -25.13 -9.02
N SER A 3 -18.87 -25.48 -8.03
CA SER A 3 -19.21 -25.30 -6.61
C SER A 3 -19.19 -23.81 -6.25
N GLN A 4 -20.35 -23.14 -6.42
CA GLN A 4 -20.57 -21.81 -5.89
C GLN A 4 -21.03 -21.92 -4.44
N ILE A 5 -20.18 -21.48 -3.51
CA ILE A 5 -20.55 -21.50 -2.10
C ILE A 5 -20.85 -20.09 -1.61
N LYS A 6 -22.09 -19.90 -1.11
CA LYS A 6 -22.56 -18.64 -0.53
C LYS A 6 -22.57 -18.77 0.98
N TYR A 7 -21.83 -17.90 1.64
CA TYR A 7 -21.80 -17.82 3.10
C TYR A 7 -22.36 -16.45 3.53
N PRO A 8 -23.61 -16.40 4.03
CA PRO A 8 -24.20 -15.15 4.48
C PRO A 8 -23.45 -14.57 5.68
N GLN A 9 -23.04 -15.39 6.63
CA GLN A 9 -22.17 -14.98 7.73
C GLN A 9 -21.27 -16.16 8.11
N ARG A 10 -20.00 -15.88 8.36
CA ARG A 10 -19.06 -16.88 8.88
C ARG A 10 -18.23 -16.25 9.99
N GLN A 11 -18.34 -16.81 11.18
CA GLN A 11 -17.48 -16.53 12.32
C GLN A 11 -16.67 -17.79 12.62
N GLN A 12 -15.38 -17.62 12.88
CA GLN A 12 -14.49 -18.71 13.25
C GLN A 12 -13.60 -18.22 14.39
N GLN A 13 -13.66 -18.91 15.53
CA GLN A 13 -13.13 -18.41 16.80
C GLN A 13 -11.77 -19.03 17.18
N SER A 14 -11.53 -20.30 16.83
CA SER A 14 -10.23 -20.95 17.04
C SER A 14 -10.14 -22.24 16.23
N ALA A 15 -9.06 -22.39 15.45
CA ALA A 15 -8.67 -23.66 14.85
C ALA A 15 -7.14 -23.65 14.64
N PRO A 16 -6.43 -24.74 14.92
CA PRO A 16 -4.98 -24.79 14.67
C PRO A 16 -4.66 -24.69 13.18
N TYR A 17 -5.51 -25.27 12.33
CA TYR A 17 -5.34 -25.26 10.87
C TYR A 17 -6.69 -25.05 10.18
N TYR A 18 -6.71 -24.16 9.18
CA TYR A 18 -7.86 -23.99 8.30
C TYR A 18 -7.45 -24.08 6.83
N HIS A 19 -8.06 -25.01 6.11
CA HIS A 19 -7.87 -25.21 4.69
C HIS A 19 -9.20 -25.09 3.94
N LEU A 20 -9.23 -24.30 2.87
CA LEU A 20 -10.35 -24.26 1.95
C LEU A 20 -9.86 -24.21 0.51
N MET A 21 -10.34 -25.18 -0.28
CA MET A 21 -10.29 -25.17 -1.73
C MET A 21 -11.69 -24.92 -2.28
N ALA A 22 -11.84 -23.90 -3.11
CA ALA A 22 -13.11 -23.62 -3.76
C ALA A 22 -12.91 -22.91 -5.10
N LEU A 23 -13.82 -23.15 -6.06
CA LEU A 23 -13.85 -22.39 -7.30
C LEU A 23 -14.37 -20.97 -7.07
N GLN A 24 -15.50 -20.83 -6.37
CA GLN A 24 -16.10 -19.53 -6.13
C GLN A 24 -16.69 -19.41 -4.72
N THR A 25 -16.36 -18.34 -4.03
CA THR A 25 -16.97 -18.03 -2.73
C THR A 25 -17.50 -16.59 -2.68
N LYS A 26 -18.66 -16.44 -2.04
CA LYS A 26 -19.27 -15.14 -1.77
C LYS A 26 -19.61 -15.03 -0.29
N TYR A 27 -19.00 -14.06 0.38
CA TYR A 27 -19.22 -13.77 1.78
C TYR A 27 -19.91 -12.40 1.94
N ARG A 28 -21.02 -12.35 2.70
CA ARG A 28 -21.56 -11.06 3.17
C ARG A 28 -20.67 -10.52 4.28
N GLN A 29 -20.38 -11.36 5.26
CA GLN A 29 -19.50 -11.08 6.40
C GLN A 29 -18.65 -12.30 6.71
N ARG A 30 -17.34 -12.10 6.88
CA ARG A 30 -16.42 -13.11 7.41
C ARG A 30 -15.56 -12.47 8.49
N GLN A 31 -15.65 -13.02 9.69
CA GLN A 31 -14.82 -12.69 10.85
C GLN A 31 -14.00 -13.92 11.20
N GLN A 32 -12.71 -13.73 11.45
CA GLN A 32 -11.82 -14.82 11.86
C GLN A 32 -10.96 -14.34 13.02
N GLN A 33 -10.95 -15.14 14.07
CA GLN A 33 -10.14 -14.95 15.27
C GLN A 33 -9.20 -16.15 15.40
N SER A 34 -7.95 -15.89 15.78
CA SER A 34 -7.04 -16.87 16.39
C SER A 34 -6.89 -18.20 15.62
N THR A 35 -6.61 -18.13 14.32
CA THR A 35 -6.22 -19.32 13.53
C THR A 35 -4.70 -19.32 13.39
N LEU A 36 -4.03 -20.38 13.85
CA LEU A 36 -2.56 -20.44 13.81
C LEU A 36 -2.06 -20.45 12.36
N HIS A 37 -2.67 -21.30 11.52
CA HIS A 37 -2.39 -21.38 10.09
C HIS A 37 -3.67 -21.36 9.26
N LEU A 38 -3.73 -20.43 8.30
CA LEU A 38 -4.79 -20.40 7.29
C LEU A 38 -4.19 -20.54 5.90
N HIS A 39 -4.73 -21.51 5.16
CA HIS A 39 -4.44 -21.76 3.76
C HIS A 39 -5.72 -21.66 2.92
N LEU A 40 -5.73 -20.73 1.98
CA LEU A 40 -6.84 -20.55 1.03
C LEU A 40 -6.32 -20.71 -0.40
N MET A 41 -6.87 -21.69 -1.13
CA MET A 41 -6.76 -21.78 -2.59
C MET A 41 -8.13 -21.57 -3.20
N VAL A 42 -8.39 -20.33 -3.63
CA VAL A 42 -9.69 -19.97 -4.22
C VAL A 42 -9.48 -19.30 -5.56
N LEU A 43 -10.24 -19.68 -6.58
CA LEU A 43 -10.13 -19.01 -7.89
C LEU A 43 -10.74 -17.61 -7.82
N LEU A 44 -11.98 -17.49 -7.35
CA LEU A 44 -12.69 -16.21 -7.27
C LEU A 44 -13.35 -16.00 -5.91
N THR A 45 -13.07 -14.87 -5.27
CA THR A 45 -13.72 -14.51 -4.01
C THR A 45 -14.31 -13.10 -4.02
N LYS A 46 -15.53 -12.98 -3.48
CA LYS A 46 -16.17 -11.68 -3.22
C LYS A 46 -16.53 -11.55 -1.74
N TYR A 47 -15.97 -10.53 -1.10
CA TYR A 47 -16.29 -10.14 0.27
C TYR A 47 -17.02 -8.80 0.28
N ARG A 48 -18.17 -8.73 0.95
CA ARG A 48 -18.75 -7.43 1.33
C ARG A 48 -18.00 -6.86 2.54
N GLN A 49 -17.77 -7.66 3.59
CA GLN A 49 -16.96 -7.29 4.75
C GLN A 49 -16.05 -8.46 5.16
N TYR A 50 -14.77 -8.17 5.37
CA TYR A 50 -13.78 -9.13 5.88
C TYR A 50 -12.95 -8.48 6.99
N GLN A 51 -12.90 -9.15 8.14
CA GLN A 51 -12.28 -8.69 9.38
C GLN A 51 -11.48 -9.82 10.05
N PRO A 52 -10.26 -10.12 9.58
CA PRO A 52 -9.34 -10.97 10.31
C PRO A 52 -8.74 -10.24 11.52
N LYS A 53 -8.67 -10.93 12.66
CA LYS A 53 -7.99 -10.50 13.89
C LYS A 53 -6.96 -11.55 14.30
N SER A 54 -5.72 -11.12 14.55
CA SER A 54 -4.65 -11.94 15.16
C SER A 54 -4.41 -13.28 14.47
N MET A 55 -3.58 -13.28 13.42
CA MET A 55 -3.12 -14.51 12.75
C MET A 55 -1.58 -14.53 12.72
N PRO A 56 -0.93 -15.50 13.39
CA PRO A 56 0.52 -15.61 13.34
C PRO A 56 1.02 -15.94 11.93
N TYR A 57 0.28 -16.76 11.18
CA TYR A 57 0.62 -17.11 9.80
C TYR A 57 -0.61 -17.14 8.88
N PHE A 58 -0.61 -16.28 7.86
CA PHE A 58 -1.60 -16.27 6.78
C PHE A 58 -0.91 -16.50 5.44
N HIS A 59 -1.33 -17.55 4.73
CA HIS A 59 -0.90 -17.82 3.36
C HIS A 59 -2.13 -18.04 2.48
N SER A 60 -2.26 -17.27 1.41
CA SER A 60 -3.30 -17.54 0.41
C SER A 60 -2.81 -17.37 -1.00
N ILE A 61 -3.27 -18.27 -1.85
CA ILE A 61 -3.14 -18.21 -3.30
C ILE A 61 -4.55 -18.03 -3.85
N ILE A 62 -4.89 -16.80 -4.26
CA ILE A 62 -6.20 -16.51 -4.84
C ILE A 62 -6.03 -15.72 -6.14
N LEU A 63 -6.67 -16.19 -7.20
CA LEU A 63 -6.51 -15.58 -8.53
C LEU A 63 -7.15 -14.20 -8.59
N GLN A 64 -8.41 -14.06 -8.15
CA GLN A 64 -9.08 -12.75 -8.09
C GLN A 64 -9.93 -12.56 -6.84
N THR A 65 -9.74 -11.40 -6.19
CA THR A 65 -10.57 -11.02 -5.04
C THR A 65 -11.12 -9.61 -5.16
N LYS A 66 -12.39 -9.47 -4.78
CA LYS A 66 -13.06 -8.17 -4.62
C LYS A 66 -13.51 -7.99 -3.18
N TYR A 67 -13.02 -6.94 -2.54
CA TYR A 67 -13.43 -6.50 -1.21
C TYR A 67 -14.18 -5.18 -1.31
N ARG A 68 -15.39 -5.10 -0.73
CA ARG A 68 -16.04 -3.81 -0.50
C ARG A 68 -15.43 -3.13 0.72
N GLN A 69 -15.30 -3.83 1.84
CA GLN A 69 -14.62 -3.37 3.04
C GLN A 69 -13.68 -4.44 3.57
N HIS A 70 -12.44 -4.05 3.83
CA HIS A 70 -11.42 -4.89 4.43
C HIS A 70 -10.76 -4.14 5.59
N GLN A 71 -10.86 -4.71 6.78
CA GLN A 71 -10.20 -4.19 7.97
C GLN A 71 -9.33 -5.28 8.55
N HIS A 72 -8.08 -4.95 8.83
CA HIS A 72 -7.11 -5.91 9.32
C HIS A 72 -6.46 -5.39 10.60
N GLN A 73 -6.40 -6.23 11.63
CA GLN A 73 -5.78 -5.93 12.92
C GLN A 73 -4.77 -7.03 13.27
N SER A 74 -3.49 -6.64 13.43
CA SER A 74 -2.43 -7.43 14.06
C SER A 74 -2.15 -8.82 13.48
N THR A 75 -1.08 -8.95 12.69
CA THR A 75 -0.50 -10.24 12.30
C THR A 75 1.03 -10.17 12.36
N PRO A 76 1.71 -11.07 13.10
CA PRO A 76 3.16 -11.23 13.07
C PRO A 76 3.75 -11.29 11.66
N GLN A 77 3.20 -12.15 10.79
CA GLN A 77 3.67 -12.34 9.41
C GLN A 77 2.51 -12.60 8.46
N PHE A 78 2.36 -11.75 7.43
CA PHE A 78 1.31 -11.88 6.41
C PHE A 78 1.92 -12.02 5.03
N TYR A 79 1.74 -13.18 4.40
CA TYR A 79 2.14 -13.44 3.02
C TYR A 79 0.91 -13.63 2.13
N LEU A 80 0.83 -12.83 1.07
CA LEU A 80 -0.25 -12.95 0.08
C LEU A 80 0.34 -13.01 -1.31
N MET A 81 0.01 -14.06 -2.04
CA MET A 81 0.26 -14.17 -3.47
C MET A 81 -1.07 -14.19 -4.21
N MET A 82 -1.34 -13.17 -5.02
CA MET A 82 -2.63 -13.02 -5.72
C MET A 82 -2.40 -12.47 -7.11
N SER A 83 -3.18 -12.85 -8.11
CA SER A 83 -3.03 -12.27 -9.46
C SER A 83 -3.71 -10.90 -9.59
N GLN A 84 -4.93 -10.74 -9.05
CA GLN A 84 -5.68 -9.47 -9.12
C GLN A 84 -6.49 -9.16 -7.87
N MET A 85 -6.40 -7.91 -7.39
CA MET A 85 -7.23 -7.43 -6.27
C MET A 85 -7.91 -6.09 -6.53
N LYS A 86 -9.16 -5.99 -6.07
CA LYS A 86 -9.93 -4.74 -6.04
C LYS A 86 -10.49 -4.50 -4.64
N TYR A 87 -10.09 -3.39 -4.03
CA TYR A 87 -10.63 -2.89 -2.76
C TYR A 87 -11.40 -1.60 -2.98
N ARG A 88 -12.62 -1.50 -2.43
CA ARG A 88 -13.29 -0.20 -2.30
C ARG A 88 -12.73 0.56 -1.10
N GLN A 89 -12.66 -0.07 0.06
CA GLN A 89 -12.06 0.50 1.27
C GLN A 89 -11.16 -0.54 1.96
N CYS A 90 -9.94 -0.13 2.30
CA CYS A 90 -8.99 -0.95 3.03
C CYS A 90 -8.39 -0.14 4.19
N GLN A 91 -8.52 -0.65 5.40
CA GLN A 91 -7.91 -0.12 6.62
C GLN A 91 -7.00 -1.18 7.22
N GLN A 92 -5.78 -0.79 7.58
CA GLN A 92 -4.78 -1.67 8.18
C GLN A 92 -4.23 -1.01 9.45
N GLN A 93 -4.22 -1.76 10.56
CA GLN A 93 -3.64 -1.38 11.85
C GLN A 93 -2.60 -2.43 12.26
N SER A 94 -1.40 -1.97 12.64
CA SER A 94 -0.34 -2.75 13.31
C SER A 94 -0.04 -4.11 12.68
N THR A 95 0.90 -4.19 11.75
CA THR A 95 1.41 -5.48 11.25
C THR A 95 2.93 -5.44 11.24
N PRO A 96 3.66 -6.17 12.10
CA PRO A 96 5.12 -6.15 12.13
C PRO A 96 5.77 -6.47 10.77
N HIS A 97 5.30 -7.50 10.04
CA HIS A 97 5.82 -7.80 8.70
C HIS A 97 4.70 -8.18 7.72
N LEU A 98 4.59 -7.43 6.63
CA LEU A 98 3.67 -7.75 5.53
C LEU A 98 4.44 -7.80 4.21
N HIS A 99 4.36 -8.94 3.55
CA HIS A 99 4.88 -9.17 2.21
C HIS A 99 3.71 -9.48 1.27
N LEU A 100 3.52 -8.61 0.29
CA LEU A 100 2.43 -8.73 -0.68
C LEU A 100 3.05 -8.76 -2.08
N MET A 101 2.88 -9.89 -2.78
CA MET A 101 3.28 -10.04 -4.19
C MET A 101 2.03 -10.14 -5.04
N VAL A 102 1.69 -9.04 -5.72
CA VAL A 102 0.42 -8.93 -6.45
C VAL A 102 0.63 -8.22 -7.77
N PRO A 103 0.43 -8.88 -8.93
CA PRO A 103 0.64 -8.29 -10.25
C PRO A 103 -0.23 -7.06 -10.51
N GLN A 104 -1.49 -7.07 -10.05
CA GLN A 104 -2.41 -5.95 -10.25
C GLN A 104 -3.28 -5.66 -9.02
N ILE A 105 -3.21 -4.41 -8.57
CA ILE A 105 -3.99 -3.91 -7.44
C ILE A 105 -4.72 -2.62 -7.79
N LYS A 106 -5.99 -2.55 -7.40
CA LYS A 106 -6.78 -1.32 -7.41
C LYS A 106 -7.40 -1.09 -6.04
N TYR A 107 -6.99 -0.01 -5.38
CA TYR A 107 -7.68 0.51 -4.21
C TYR A 107 -8.50 1.72 -4.63
N ARG A 108 -9.71 1.92 -4.10
CA ARG A 108 -10.40 3.22 -4.19
C ARG A 108 -9.97 4.12 -3.03
N GLN A 109 -9.95 3.59 -1.82
CA GLN A 109 -9.46 4.25 -0.61
C GLN A 109 -8.60 3.28 0.22
N ARG A 110 -7.43 3.75 0.66
CA ARG A 110 -6.55 3.03 1.58
C ARG A 110 -6.08 3.93 2.71
N GLN A 111 -6.23 3.45 3.94
CA GLN A 111 -5.70 4.08 5.16
C GLN A 111 -4.82 3.08 5.89
N GLN A 112 -3.66 3.54 6.38
CA GLN A 112 -2.72 2.73 7.13
C GLN A 112 -2.24 3.48 8.37
N LYS A 113 -2.26 2.80 9.52
CA LYS A 113 -1.74 3.27 10.80
C LYS A 113 -0.74 2.25 11.35
N SER A 114 0.48 2.74 11.67
CA SER A 114 1.56 2.05 12.40
C SER A 114 1.92 0.67 11.85
N ILE A 115 2.90 0.59 10.95
CA ILE A 115 3.40 -0.69 10.39
C ILE A 115 4.94 -0.70 10.51
N PRO A 116 5.55 -1.51 11.39
CA PRO A 116 7.00 -1.58 11.59
C PRO A 116 7.79 -1.79 10.30
N TYR A 117 7.42 -2.78 9.48
CA TYR A 117 8.11 -3.07 8.22
C TYR A 117 7.13 -3.48 7.12
N PHE A 118 7.20 -2.80 5.98
CA PHE A 118 6.31 -3.05 4.85
C PHE A 118 7.10 -3.18 3.55
N HIS A 119 6.98 -4.32 2.86
CA HIS A 119 7.57 -4.53 1.53
C HIS A 119 6.50 -4.87 0.49
N TRP A 120 6.42 -4.05 -0.57
CA TRP A 120 5.52 -4.32 -1.70
C TRP A 120 6.29 -4.51 -2.99
N MET A 121 6.00 -5.59 -3.71
CA MET A 121 6.37 -5.76 -5.11
C MET A 121 5.11 -5.78 -5.96
N ILE A 122 4.81 -4.65 -6.63
CA ILE A 122 3.60 -4.53 -7.45
C ILE A 122 3.92 -3.95 -8.84
N PRO A 123 3.72 -4.72 -9.93
CA PRO A 123 3.86 -4.24 -11.30
C PRO A 123 3.00 -3.02 -11.61
N GLN A 124 1.70 -3.02 -11.27
CA GLN A 124 0.83 -1.88 -11.56
C GLN A 124 -0.18 -1.56 -10.45
N THR A 125 -0.20 -0.29 -10.03
CA THR A 125 -1.17 0.21 -9.05
C THR A 125 -1.85 1.51 -9.45
N LYS A 126 -3.12 1.64 -9.06
CA LYS A 126 -3.86 2.90 -9.10
C LYS A 126 -4.49 3.17 -7.73
N TYR A 127 -4.19 4.33 -7.17
CA TYR A 127 -4.75 4.84 -5.92
C TYR A 127 -5.45 6.18 -6.16
N PRO A 128 -6.79 6.25 -6.11
CA PRO A 128 -7.51 7.51 -6.06
C PRO A 128 -7.19 8.27 -4.76
N GLN A 129 -7.20 7.60 -3.61
CA GLN A 129 -6.87 8.21 -2.33
C GLN A 129 -6.04 7.25 -1.47
N ARG A 130 -4.88 7.73 -1.02
CA ARG A 130 -4.01 7.04 -0.05
C ARG A 130 -3.60 8.00 1.06
N GLN A 131 -3.84 7.58 2.31
CA GLN A 131 -3.38 8.27 3.52
C GLN A 131 -2.53 7.32 4.37
N GLN A 132 -1.40 7.81 4.85
CA GLN A 132 -0.47 7.06 5.71
C GLN A 132 0.01 7.96 6.85
N GLN A 133 -0.16 7.49 8.09
CA GLN A 133 0.09 8.30 9.28
C GLN A 133 1.40 7.95 10.01
N SER A 134 1.83 6.68 9.99
CA SER A 134 3.03 6.21 10.68
C SER A 134 3.48 4.84 10.12
N ALA A 135 4.74 4.73 9.72
CA ALA A 135 5.39 3.44 9.43
C ALA A 135 6.90 3.60 9.66
N PRO A 136 7.52 2.88 10.61
CA PRO A 136 8.96 2.94 10.83
C PRO A 136 9.75 2.78 9.52
N ASP A 137 9.51 1.70 8.77
CA ASP A 137 10.15 1.44 7.49
C ASP A 137 9.14 1.10 6.39
N TYR A 138 9.14 1.86 5.29
CA TYR A 138 8.30 1.61 4.13
C TYR A 138 9.12 1.36 2.86
N HIS A 139 9.05 0.16 2.30
CA HIS A 139 9.65 -0.21 1.02
C HIS A 139 8.57 -0.50 -0.04
N LEU A 140 8.64 0.21 -1.16
CA LEU A 140 7.79 -0.04 -2.33
C LEU A 140 8.65 -0.24 -3.57
N MET A 141 8.49 -1.39 -4.22
CA MET A 141 9.00 -1.69 -5.55
C MET A 141 7.82 -1.80 -6.53
N ALA A 142 7.80 -0.96 -7.56
CA ALA A 142 6.70 -0.97 -8.53
C ALA A 142 7.09 -0.53 -9.95
N LEU A 143 6.59 -1.21 -10.99
CA LEU A 143 6.83 -0.75 -12.37
C LEU A 143 6.04 0.53 -12.67
N GLN A 144 4.74 0.55 -12.34
CA GLN A 144 3.91 1.73 -12.57
C GLN A 144 2.97 2.02 -11.40
N THR A 145 3.00 3.27 -10.93
CA THR A 145 2.07 3.75 -9.90
C THR A 145 1.39 5.04 -10.33
N LYS A 146 0.07 5.11 -10.10
CA LYS A 146 -0.72 6.34 -10.32
C LYS A 146 -1.49 6.71 -9.06
N TYR A 147 -1.23 7.90 -8.55
CA TYR A 147 -1.89 8.48 -7.40
C TYR A 147 -2.69 9.71 -7.81
N ARG A 148 -3.99 9.75 -7.49
CA ARG A 148 -4.77 10.99 -7.61
C ARG A 148 -4.52 11.88 -6.39
N GLN A 149 -4.60 11.32 -5.19
CA GLN A 149 -4.27 11.99 -3.93
C GLN A 149 -3.45 11.06 -3.04
N ARG A 150 -2.31 11.56 -2.60
CA ARG A 150 -1.44 10.89 -1.63
C ARG A 150 -1.04 11.87 -0.53
N GLN A 151 -1.29 11.48 0.72
CA GLN A 151 -0.90 12.21 1.92
C GLN A 151 -0.07 11.32 2.83
N GLN A 152 1.07 11.84 3.29
CA GLN A 152 1.97 11.18 4.25
C GLN A 152 2.30 12.14 5.40
N GLN A 153 2.07 11.70 6.64
CA GLN A 153 2.24 12.55 7.83
C GLN A 153 3.59 12.34 8.53
N SER A 154 3.94 11.09 8.86
CA SER A 154 5.24 10.73 9.46
C SER A 154 5.67 9.35 8.98
N VAL A 155 6.84 9.26 8.36
CA VAL A 155 7.49 8.00 7.99
C VAL A 155 8.98 8.20 8.29
N PRO A 156 9.56 7.63 9.36
CA PRO A 156 10.97 7.83 9.66
C PRO A 156 11.89 7.36 8.53
N TYR A 157 11.61 6.22 7.89
CA TYR A 157 12.30 5.77 6.68
C TYR A 157 11.35 5.39 5.55
N TYR A 158 11.54 6.03 4.40
CA TYR A 158 10.79 5.75 3.19
C TYR A 158 11.72 5.38 2.04
N HIS A 159 11.53 4.20 1.46
CA HIS A 159 12.26 3.71 0.29
C HIS A 159 11.30 3.39 -0.86
N LEU A 160 11.53 4.00 -2.03
CA LEU A 160 10.74 3.76 -3.23
C LEU A 160 11.63 3.45 -4.43
N MET A 161 11.44 2.28 -5.00
CA MET A 161 11.96 1.92 -6.32
C MET A 161 10.81 1.86 -7.31
N ALA A 162 10.83 2.72 -8.34
CA ALA A 162 9.79 2.66 -9.35
C ALA A 162 10.23 3.06 -10.76
N LEU A 163 9.70 2.40 -11.78
CA LEU A 163 9.99 2.77 -13.17
C LEU A 163 9.19 4.01 -13.60
N GLN A 164 7.88 4.04 -13.29
CA GLN A 164 7.04 5.20 -13.57
C GLN A 164 6.10 5.52 -12.43
N THR A 165 6.09 6.78 -12.02
CA THR A 165 5.14 7.30 -11.03
C THR A 165 4.43 8.56 -11.51
N LYS A 166 3.12 8.64 -11.28
CA LYS A 166 2.32 9.83 -11.60
C LYS A 166 1.48 10.25 -10.39
N TYR A 167 1.63 11.50 -10.00
CA TYR A 167 0.90 12.10 -8.89
C TYR A 167 0.09 13.30 -9.40
N ARG A 168 -1.22 13.30 -9.13
CA ARG A 168 -2.03 14.51 -9.33
C ARG A 168 -1.87 15.46 -8.14
N GLN A 169 -1.95 14.94 -6.92
CA GLN A 169 -1.69 15.68 -5.69
C GLN A 169 -0.86 14.82 -4.74
N TYR A 170 0.27 15.36 -4.33
CA TYR A 170 1.18 14.75 -3.35
C TYR A 170 1.45 15.75 -2.24
N GLN A 171 1.17 15.35 -1.01
CA GLN A 171 1.43 16.12 0.20
C GLN A 171 2.21 15.28 1.20
N GLN A 172 3.31 15.84 1.68
CA GLN A 172 4.18 15.21 2.65
C GLN A 172 4.50 16.20 3.77
N LYS A 173 4.20 15.81 5.01
CA LYS A 173 4.45 16.66 6.18
C LYS A 173 5.87 16.50 6.71
N SER A 174 6.24 15.31 7.21
CA SER A 174 7.59 15.06 7.75
C SER A 174 8.09 13.68 7.36
N ILE A 175 9.34 13.62 6.85
CA ILE A 175 10.11 12.38 6.68
C ILE A 175 11.57 12.67 7.08
N PRO A 176 12.05 12.12 8.20
CA PRO A 176 13.46 12.14 8.59
C PRO A 176 14.39 11.60 7.50
N TYR A 177 14.06 10.47 6.87
CA TYR A 177 14.86 9.85 5.81
C TYR A 177 14.00 9.36 4.64
N PHE A 178 14.22 9.95 3.46
CA PHE A 178 13.55 9.55 2.22
C PHE A 178 14.59 9.14 1.19
N HIS A 179 14.53 7.89 0.74
CA HIS A 179 15.29 7.40 -0.39
C HIS A 179 14.36 7.04 -1.54
N SER A 180 14.64 7.51 -2.74
CA SER A 180 13.92 7.03 -3.92
C SER A 180 14.81 6.87 -5.13
N MET A 181 14.62 5.76 -5.82
CA MET A 181 15.16 5.49 -7.14
C MET A 181 14.01 5.39 -8.14
N ILE A 182 13.87 6.41 -8.99
CA ILE A 182 12.75 6.49 -9.93
C ILE A 182 13.25 6.81 -11.34
N LEU A 183 12.86 6.02 -12.34
CA LEU A 183 13.24 6.35 -13.73
C LEU A 183 12.46 7.58 -14.23
N GLN A 184 11.14 7.59 -14.05
CA GLN A 184 10.30 8.71 -14.46
C GLN A 184 9.23 9.06 -13.43
N THR A 185 9.15 10.34 -13.06
CA THR A 185 8.07 10.85 -12.22
C THR A 185 7.42 12.11 -12.78
N LYS A 186 6.09 12.20 -12.62
CA LYS A 186 5.30 13.38 -12.98
C LYS A 186 4.42 13.79 -11.81
N TYR A 187 4.59 15.03 -11.37
CA TYR A 187 3.77 15.65 -10.35
C TYR A 187 2.97 16.81 -10.96
N ARG A 188 1.65 16.82 -10.75
CA ARG A 188 0.84 18.01 -11.04
C ARG A 188 0.90 19.02 -9.89
N GLN A 189 0.80 18.55 -8.65
CA GLN A 189 0.97 19.34 -7.44
C GLN A 189 1.78 18.54 -6.43
N HIS A 190 2.88 19.13 -5.97
CA HIS A 190 3.77 18.58 -4.96
C HIS A 190 3.96 19.60 -3.84
N GLN A 191 3.68 19.19 -2.60
CA GLN A 191 3.91 19.99 -1.40
C GLN A 191 4.67 19.16 -0.38
N GLN A 192 5.77 19.71 0.11
CA GLN A 192 6.61 19.10 1.13
C GLN A 192 6.91 20.12 2.23
N GLN A 193 6.56 19.80 3.48
CA GLN A 193 6.74 20.71 4.61
C GLN A 193 8.13 20.56 5.22
N SER A 194 8.55 19.35 5.60
CA SER A 194 9.89 19.12 6.13
C SER A 194 10.48 17.76 5.71
N ALA A 195 11.78 17.75 5.45
CA ALA A 195 12.57 16.53 5.46
C ALA A 195 13.97 16.80 6.02
N SER A 196 14.47 15.88 6.83
CA SER A 196 15.82 15.99 7.39
C SER A 196 16.85 15.53 6.36
N HIS A 197 16.65 14.35 5.75
CA HIS A 197 17.53 13.79 4.73
C HIS A 197 16.73 13.26 3.53
N LEU A 198 16.96 13.85 2.35
CA LEU A 198 16.41 13.40 1.08
C LEU A 198 17.53 12.84 0.19
N HIS A 199 17.43 11.57 -0.18
CA HIS A 199 18.26 10.94 -1.20
C HIS A 199 17.40 10.62 -2.43
N LEU A 200 17.66 11.30 -3.54
CA LEU A 200 16.89 11.15 -4.78
C LEU A 200 17.80 10.72 -5.93
N MET A 201 17.60 9.51 -6.46
CA MET A 201 18.12 9.11 -7.77
C MET A 201 16.97 9.10 -8.76
N VAL A 202 16.86 10.16 -9.57
CA VAL A 202 15.75 10.26 -10.52
C VAL A 202 16.24 10.61 -11.91
N LEU A 203 15.94 9.78 -12.91
CA LEU A 203 16.40 10.06 -14.28
C LEU A 203 15.63 11.24 -14.88
N HIS A 204 14.29 11.19 -14.85
CA HIS A 204 13.46 12.29 -15.35
C HIS A 204 12.32 12.65 -14.41
N THR A 205 12.27 13.93 -14.04
CA THR A 205 11.19 14.49 -13.24
C THR A 205 10.51 15.67 -13.93
N LYS A 206 9.18 15.69 -13.89
CA LYS A 206 8.39 16.88 -14.27
C LYS A 206 7.45 17.30 -13.15
N TYR A 207 7.57 18.56 -12.73
CA TYR A 207 6.64 19.21 -11.82
C TYR A 207 5.86 20.30 -12.55
N ARG A 208 4.53 20.30 -12.39
CA ARG A 208 3.72 21.46 -12.80
C ARG A 208 3.72 22.54 -11.72
N GLN A 209 3.56 22.15 -10.45
CA GLN A 209 3.61 23.03 -9.29
C GLN A 209 4.34 22.30 -8.16
N CYS A 210 5.37 22.93 -7.58
CA CYS A 210 6.12 22.42 -6.44
C CYS A 210 6.27 23.52 -5.38
N GLN A 211 5.96 23.17 -4.13
CA GLN A 211 6.19 24.00 -2.95
C GLN A 211 7.01 23.20 -1.93
N GLN A 212 8.11 23.79 -1.48
CA GLN A 212 8.98 23.21 -0.45
C GLN A 212 9.25 24.26 0.64
N LYS A 213 9.18 23.86 1.91
CA LYS A 213 9.47 24.73 3.04
C LYS A 213 10.88 24.47 3.59
N SER A 214 11.11 23.37 4.29
CA SER A 214 12.42 23.08 4.86
C SER A 214 13.00 21.73 4.43
N ILE A 215 14.25 21.75 3.97
CA ILE A 215 15.07 20.57 3.73
C ILE A 215 16.41 20.83 4.41
N ALA A 216 16.77 20.00 5.40
CA ALA A 216 18.05 20.17 6.08
C ALA A 216 19.22 19.62 5.25
N TYR A 217 19.02 18.46 4.62
CA TYR A 217 20.02 17.81 3.78
C TYR A 217 19.38 17.20 2.52
N LEU A 218 19.92 17.56 1.36
CA LEU A 218 19.51 17.06 0.04
C LEU A 218 20.71 16.45 -0.68
N HIS A 219 20.66 15.14 -0.92
CA HIS A 219 21.54 14.48 -1.88
C HIS A 219 20.70 14.03 -3.08
N SER A 220 20.95 14.60 -4.25
CA SER A 220 20.19 14.27 -5.45
C SER A 220 21.07 14.05 -6.66
N MET A 221 20.90 12.90 -7.31
CA MET A 221 21.41 12.64 -8.65
C MET A 221 20.23 12.64 -9.61
N ILE A 222 19.98 13.80 -10.22
CA ILE A 222 18.88 13.97 -11.16
C ILE A 222 19.43 14.32 -12.54
N LEU A 223 19.19 13.45 -13.52
CA LEU A 223 19.65 13.71 -14.89
C LEU A 223 18.86 14.85 -15.53
N GLN A 224 17.53 14.85 -15.37
CA GLN A 224 16.69 15.93 -15.90
C GLN A 224 15.51 16.25 -14.98
N THR A 225 15.37 17.54 -14.63
CA THR A 225 14.17 18.07 -13.98
C THR A 225 13.59 19.23 -14.78
N LYS A 226 12.27 19.24 -14.93
CA LYS A 226 11.53 20.39 -15.46
C LYS A 226 10.46 20.84 -14.47
N TYR A 227 10.53 22.10 -14.07
CA TYR A 227 9.50 22.78 -13.29
C TYR A 227 8.73 23.73 -14.21
N ARG A 228 7.40 23.78 -14.07
CA ARG A 228 6.60 24.89 -14.62
C ARG A 228 6.45 26.02 -13.61
N GLN A 229 6.31 25.70 -12.32
CA GLN A 229 6.24 26.65 -11.22
C GLN A 229 6.90 26.03 -9.98
N TYR A 230 7.80 26.77 -9.34
CA TYR A 230 8.53 26.37 -8.13
C TYR A 230 8.50 27.51 -7.10
N GLN A 231 8.27 27.16 -5.84
CA GLN A 231 8.30 28.08 -4.70
C GLN A 231 9.02 27.42 -3.53
N GLN A 232 10.03 28.10 -2.99
CA GLN A 232 10.75 27.70 -1.79
C GLN A 232 10.56 28.75 -0.71
N GLN A 233 10.22 28.33 0.51
CA GLN A 233 10.09 29.19 1.66
C GLN A 233 11.14 28.79 2.69
N SER A 234 12.26 29.50 2.74
CA SER A 234 13.25 29.33 3.80
C SER A 234 12.65 29.78 5.13
N THR A 235 12.67 28.91 6.14
CA THR A 235 12.43 29.32 7.53
C THR A 235 13.74 29.81 8.11
N SER A 236 13.84 31.12 8.35
CA SER A 236 14.91 31.76 9.12
C SER A 236 15.01 31.20 10.53
#